data_AF-A0A1I5S7I7-F1
#
_entry.id   AF-A0A1I5S7I7-F1
#
_cell.length_a   1.000
_cell.length_b   1.000
_cell.length_c   1.000
_cell.angle_alpha   90.00
_cell.angle_beta   90.00
_cell.angle_gamma   90.00
#
_symmetry.space_group_name_H-M   'P 1'
#
loop_
_entity.id
_entity.type
_entity.pdbx_description
1 polymer ?
#
loop_
_entity_poly.entity_id
_entity_poly.type
_entity_poly.pdbx_seq_one_letter_code
_entity_poly.pdbx_strand_id
1 'polypeptide(L)'
;MSKARQERLREAKKWFPEQGFTENSHVVKAYRKKFNVDKDCAMRELCMLHVLSSEKQKSYEDQLAAKKRKRQEGRMPKEYIKPDQDEYFYYIAGYTSGGVPYGITWEQARKDGLIEEDDEDYDEELPYQ
;
A
#
# COMPACT_ATOMS: atom_id res chain seq x y z
N MET A 1 4.45 22.73 12.95
CA MET A 1 5.64 22.95 12.09
C MET A 1 6.87 23.05 12.97
N SER A 2 8.02 22.47 12.59
CA SER A 2 9.27 22.62 13.34
C SER A 2 9.83 24.05 13.23
N LYS A 3 10.53 24.53 14.28
CA LYS A 3 11.20 25.84 14.30
C LYS A 3 12.17 26.01 13.12
N ALA A 4 12.96 24.99 12.82
CA ALA A 4 13.90 24.99 11.70
C ALA A 4 13.21 25.19 10.33
N ARG A 5 11.97 24.69 10.19
CA ARG A 5 11.17 24.89 8.98
C ARG A 5 10.66 26.32 8.87
N GLN A 6 10.26 26.93 9.99
CA GLN A 6 9.78 28.31 10.01
C GLN A 6 10.90 29.29 9.64
N GLU A 7 12.10 29.10 10.19
CA GLU A 7 13.27 29.91 9.86
C GLU A 7 13.64 29.80 8.38
N ARG A 8 13.67 28.57 7.84
CA ARG A 8 13.90 28.32 6.43
C ARG A 8 12.86 29.02 5.54
N LEU A 9 11.57 28.95 5.88
CA LEU A 9 10.53 29.65 5.13
C LEU A 9 10.70 31.17 5.19
N ARG A 10 11.16 31.72 6.32
CA ARG A 10 11.44 33.15 6.48
C ARG A 10 12.63 33.59 5.63
N GLU A 11 13.71 32.82 5.61
CA GLU A 11 14.88 33.08 4.77
C GLU A 11 14.53 32.95 3.28
N ALA A 12 13.79 31.89 2.93
CA ALA A 12 13.31 31.65 1.57
C ALA A 12 12.53 32.83 1.00
N LYS A 13 11.61 33.42 1.77
CA LYS A 13 10.84 34.62 1.36
C LYS A 13 11.72 35.79 0.95
N LYS A 14 12.88 35.98 1.61
CA LYS A 14 13.84 37.05 1.29
C LYS A 14 14.71 36.68 0.10
N TRP A 15 15.13 35.41 0.03
CA TRP A 15 15.98 34.89 -1.03
C TRP A 15 15.29 34.87 -2.40
N PHE A 16 13.98 34.63 -2.46
CA PHE A 16 13.26 34.47 -3.73
C PHE A 16 13.34 35.68 -4.67
N PRO A 17 13.02 36.92 -4.22
CA PRO A 17 13.16 38.11 -5.04
C PRO A 17 14.57 38.32 -5.61
N GLU A 18 15.62 37.93 -4.87
CA GLU A 18 17.02 38.12 -5.28
C GLU A 18 17.46 37.19 -6.40
N GLN A 19 16.77 36.06 -6.62
CA GLN A 19 17.20 35.06 -7.60
C GLN A 19 16.72 35.32 -9.03
N GLY A 20 15.77 36.24 -9.25
CA GLY A 20 15.28 36.57 -10.59
C GLY A 20 14.69 35.38 -11.36
N PHE A 21 13.97 34.48 -10.68
CA PHE A 21 13.40 33.29 -11.33
C PHE A 21 12.37 33.66 -12.39
N THR A 22 12.54 33.11 -13.59
CA THR A 22 11.61 33.16 -14.73
C THR A 22 10.68 31.95 -14.77
N GLU A 23 9.69 31.95 -15.66
CA GLU A 23 8.70 30.88 -15.85
C GLU A 23 9.32 29.46 -16.04
N ASN A 24 10.45 29.41 -16.76
CA ASN A 24 11.19 28.18 -17.06
C ASN A 24 12.26 27.84 -16.01
N SER A 25 12.34 28.61 -14.92
CA SER A 25 13.36 28.41 -13.91
C SER A 25 13.17 27.09 -13.16
N HIS A 26 14.31 26.45 -12.86
CA HIS A 26 14.40 25.25 -12.02
C HIS A 26 14.30 25.59 -10.53
N VAL A 27 13.26 26.33 -10.13
CA VAL A 27 13.03 26.84 -8.77
C VAL A 27 13.14 25.73 -7.72
N VAL A 28 12.54 24.57 -7.99
CA VAL A 28 12.60 23.40 -7.09
C VAL A 28 14.04 22.90 -6.91
N LYS A 29 14.86 22.87 -7.98
CA LYS A 29 16.26 22.42 -7.91
C LYS A 29 17.12 23.42 -7.14
N ALA A 30 16.94 24.72 -7.38
CA ALA A 30 17.66 25.78 -6.68
C ALA A 30 17.34 25.77 -5.18
N TYR A 31 16.06 25.65 -4.82
CA TYR A 31 15.62 25.59 -3.42
C TYR A 31 16.25 24.42 -2.65
N ARG A 32 16.21 23.23 -3.26
CA ARG A 32 16.82 22.02 -2.66
C ARG A 32 18.30 22.19 -2.40
N LYS A 33 19.04 22.81 -3.33
CA LYS A 33 20.47 23.06 -3.17
C LYS A 33 20.76 24.09 -2.07
N LYS A 34 19.99 25.18 -2.00
CA LYS A 34 20.18 26.25 -1.01
C LYS A 34 19.90 25.80 0.42
N PHE A 35 18.85 25.01 0.62
CA PHE A 35 18.37 24.63 1.96
C PHE A 35 18.63 23.17 2.35
N ASN A 36 19.29 22.41 1.47
CA ASN A 36 19.60 20.98 1.67
C ASN A 36 18.38 20.14 2.09
N VAL A 37 17.28 20.30 1.34
CA VAL A 37 16.02 19.57 1.58
C VAL A 37 15.71 18.57 0.48
N ASP A 38 14.93 17.54 0.82
CA ASP A 38 14.40 16.61 -0.15
C ASP A 38 13.41 17.29 -1.13
N LYS A 39 13.10 16.60 -2.23
CA LYS A 39 12.21 17.13 -3.27
C LYS A 39 10.82 17.42 -2.72
N ASP A 40 10.30 16.56 -1.86
CA ASP A 40 8.92 16.65 -1.39
C ASP A 40 8.75 17.79 -0.36
N CYS A 41 9.77 18.02 0.45
CA CYS A 41 9.89 19.14 1.36
C CYS A 41 9.98 20.46 0.59
N ALA A 42 10.86 20.55 -0.41
CA ALA A 42 10.99 21.71 -1.28
C ALA A 42 9.66 22.07 -1.95
N MET A 43 8.97 21.10 -2.54
CA MET A 43 7.72 21.37 -3.25
C MET A 43 6.59 21.83 -2.34
N ARG A 44 6.44 21.23 -1.15
CA ARG A 44 5.47 21.68 -0.15
C ARG A 44 5.73 23.12 0.30
N GLU A 45 6.99 23.47 0.51
CA GLU A 45 7.37 24.79 0.98
C GLU A 45 7.23 25.85 -0.10
N LEU A 46 7.63 25.54 -1.33
CA LEU A 46 7.42 26.39 -2.49
C LEU A 46 5.93 26.65 -2.78
N CYS A 47 5.08 25.65 -2.57
CA CYS A 47 3.63 25.80 -2.66
C CYS A 47 3.10 26.78 -1.59
N MET A 48 3.57 26.67 -0.34
CA MET A 48 3.22 27.62 0.74
C MET A 48 3.72 29.05 0.50
N LEU A 49 4.79 29.20 -0.28
CA LEU A 49 5.33 30.50 -0.65
C LEU A 49 4.67 31.08 -1.90
N HIS A 50 3.75 30.35 -2.54
CA HIS A 50 3.07 30.73 -3.78
C HIS A 50 4.02 31.13 -4.93
N VAL A 51 5.23 30.55 -4.95
CA VAL A 51 6.26 30.84 -5.97
C VAL A 51 6.10 29.94 -7.20
N LEU A 52 5.50 28.77 -7.04
CA LEU A 52 5.29 27.84 -8.16
C LEU A 52 4.03 28.20 -8.94
N SER A 53 4.09 28.09 -10.26
CA SER A 53 2.92 28.12 -11.15
C SER A 53 1.90 27.03 -10.74
N SER A 54 0.61 27.32 -10.92
CA SER A 54 -0.51 26.42 -10.63
C SER A 54 -0.36 25.07 -11.35
N GLU A 55 0.19 25.06 -12.57
CA GLU A 55 0.43 23.85 -13.34
C GLU A 55 1.49 22.94 -12.66
N LYS A 56 2.59 23.53 -12.20
CA LYS A 56 3.66 22.80 -11.49
C LYS A 56 3.21 22.29 -10.12
N GLN A 57 2.31 23.01 -9.46
CA GLN A 57 1.69 22.56 -8.20
C GLN A 57 0.80 21.34 -8.44
N LYS A 58 -0.14 21.45 -9.40
CA LYS A 58 -1.08 20.37 -9.73
C LYS A 58 -0.38 19.09 -10.19
N SER A 59 0.58 19.22 -11.11
CA SER A 59 1.37 18.07 -11.60
C SER A 59 2.06 17.30 -10.47
N TYR A 60 2.46 17.97 -9.40
CA TYR A 60 3.10 17.33 -8.26
C TYR A 60 2.12 16.73 -7.27
N GLU A 61 0.98 17.38 -7.05
CA GLU A 61 -0.12 16.78 -6.29
C GLU A 61 -0.58 15.47 -6.94
N ASP A 62 -0.69 15.44 -8.27
CA ASP A 62 -1.01 14.23 -9.03
C ASP A 62 0.05 13.14 -8.84
N GLN A 63 1.34 13.50 -8.86
CA GLN A 63 2.43 12.55 -8.58
C GLN A 63 2.38 12.00 -7.16
N LEU A 64 2.07 12.83 -6.16
CA LEU A 64 1.91 12.39 -4.77
C LEU A 64 0.70 11.47 -4.62
N ALA A 65 -0.44 11.82 -5.24
CA ALA A 65 -1.64 11.01 -5.24
C ALA A 65 -1.38 9.64 -5.89
N ALA A 66 -0.71 9.61 -7.04
CA ALA A 66 -0.33 8.36 -7.72
C ALA A 66 0.59 7.48 -6.85
N LYS A 67 1.60 8.07 -6.20
CA LYS A 67 2.46 7.34 -5.25
C LYS A 67 1.67 6.78 -4.07
N LYS A 68 0.70 7.53 -3.54
CA LYS A 68 -0.16 7.09 -2.44
C LYS A 68 -1.06 5.93 -2.86
N ARG A 69 -1.70 6.01 -4.04
CA ARG A 69 -2.51 4.92 -4.62
C ARG A 69 -1.69 3.63 -4.77
N LYS A 70 -0.52 3.72 -5.39
CA LYS A 70 0.38 2.55 -5.56
C LYS A 70 0.78 1.91 -4.23
N ARG A 71 1.03 2.72 -3.19
CA ARG A 71 1.32 2.22 -1.83
C ARG A 71 0.10 1.56 -1.18
N GLN A 72 -1.11 2.03 -1.47
CA GLN A 72 -2.34 1.43 -0.98
C GLN A 72 -2.62 0.11 -1.69
N GLU A 73 -2.48 0.05 -3.02
CA GLU A 73 -2.60 -1.19 -3.81
C GLU A 73 -1.64 -2.28 -3.32
N GLY A 74 -0.38 -1.93 -3.03
CA GLY A 74 0.58 -2.89 -2.46
C GLY A 74 0.32 -3.28 -1.00
N ARG A 75 -0.61 -2.60 -0.32
CA ARG A 75 -1.04 -2.87 1.06
C ARG A 75 -2.42 -3.51 1.14
N MET A 76 -3.15 -3.60 0.03
CA MET A 76 -4.37 -4.39 -0.01
C MET A 76 -3.96 -5.82 0.34
N PRO A 77 -4.56 -6.46 1.35
CA PRO A 77 -4.35 -7.88 1.57
C PRO A 77 -4.70 -8.55 0.24
N LYS A 78 -3.78 -9.37 -0.29
CA LYS A 78 -4.14 -10.33 -1.34
C LYS A 78 -5.39 -11.00 -0.80
N GLU A 79 -6.50 -10.83 -1.51
CA GLU A 79 -7.79 -11.41 -1.18
C GLU A 79 -7.51 -12.87 -0.81
N TYR A 80 -7.74 -13.22 0.45
CA TYR A 80 -7.51 -14.57 0.93
C TYR A 80 -8.61 -15.40 0.28
N ILE A 81 -8.33 -15.91 -0.92
CA ILE A 81 -9.19 -16.84 -1.62
C ILE A 81 -9.35 -17.99 -0.63
N LYS A 82 -10.56 -18.15 -0.07
CA LYS A 82 -10.84 -19.30 0.76
C LYS A 82 -10.50 -20.52 -0.08
N PRO A 83 -9.72 -21.48 0.45
CA PRO A 83 -9.49 -22.71 -0.27
C PRO A 83 -10.83 -23.35 -0.62
N ASP A 84 -11.02 -23.65 -1.90
CA ASP A 84 -12.19 -24.40 -2.35
C ASP A 84 -12.09 -25.82 -1.75
N GLN A 85 -13.17 -26.32 -1.17
CA GLN A 85 -13.29 -27.67 -0.61
C GLN A 85 -14.59 -28.27 -1.11
N ASP A 86 -14.65 -29.60 -1.25
CA ASP A 86 -15.86 -30.33 -1.60
C ASP A 86 -15.91 -31.70 -0.90
N GLU A 87 -16.86 -32.56 -1.29
CA GLU A 87 -17.05 -33.90 -0.72
C GLU A 87 -15.84 -34.82 -0.92
N TYR A 88 -14.99 -34.59 -1.93
CA TYR A 88 -13.84 -35.42 -2.27
C TYR A 88 -12.49 -34.79 -1.86
N PHE A 89 -12.41 -33.46 -1.86
CA PHE A 89 -11.20 -32.68 -1.63
C PHE A 89 -11.27 -31.85 -0.36
N TYR A 90 -10.34 -32.11 0.56
CA TYR A 90 -10.04 -31.25 1.72
C TYR A 90 -9.45 -29.90 1.28
N TYR A 91 -8.77 -29.82 0.14
CA TYR A 91 -8.25 -28.57 -0.41
C TYR A 91 -8.12 -28.69 -1.92
N ILE A 92 -8.80 -27.85 -2.69
CA ILE A 92 -8.69 -27.77 -4.16
C ILE A 92 -7.64 -26.71 -4.50
N ALA A 93 -6.52 -27.15 -5.08
CA ALA A 93 -5.45 -26.25 -5.52
C ALA A 93 -5.80 -25.52 -6.82
N GLY A 94 -6.72 -26.10 -7.60
CA GLY A 94 -7.29 -25.51 -8.80
C GLY A 94 -8.02 -26.52 -9.67
N TYR A 95 -8.41 -26.07 -10.84
CA TYR A 95 -9.10 -26.88 -11.85
C TYR A 95 -8.20 -27.03 -13.07
N THR A 96 -8.19 -28.22 -13.66
CA THR A 96 -7.56 -28.45 -14.96
C THR A 96 -8.32 -27.70 -16.06
N SER A 97 -7.75 -27.57 -17.26
CA SER A 97 -8.42 -26.92 -18.40
C SER A 97 -9.76 -27.56 -18.79
N GLY A 98 -9.99 -28.82 -18.41
CA GLY A 98 -11.26 -29.54 -18.57
C GLY A 98 -12.25 -29.37 -17.41
N GLY A 99 -11.94 -28.52 -16.42
CA GLY A 99 -12.80 -28.30 -15.25
C GLY A 99 -12.74 -29.38 -14.17
N VAL A 100 -11.77 -30.31 -14.23
CA VAL A 100 -11.61 -31.34 -13.20
C VAL A 100 -10.77 -30.76 -12.04
N PRO A 101 -11.27 -30.79 -10.79
CA PRO A 101 -10.52 -30.31 -9.63
C PRO A 101 -9.30 -31.20 -9.34
N TYR A 102 -8.23 -30.60 -8.84
CA TYR A 102 -7.09 -31.33 -8.28
C TYR A 102 -6.62 -30.66 -6.97
N GLY A 103 -6.16 -31.47 -6.02
CA GLY A 103 -5.89 -30.99 -4.67
C GLY A 103 -5.60 -32.10 -3.68
N ILE A 104 -5.71 -31.78 -2.39
CA ILE A 104 -5.57 -32.71 -1.27
C ILE A 104 -6.94 -33.34 -1.00
N THR A 105 -7.02 -34.67 -1.03
CA THR A 105 -8.24 -35.40 -0.68
C THR A 105 -8.40 -35.52 0.83
N TRP A 106 -9.61 -35.81 1.30
CA TRP A 106 -9.87 -36.08 2.73
C TRP A 106 -9.03 -37.26 3.26
N GLU A 107 -8.87 -38.32 2.46
CA GLU A 107 -8.03 -39.47 2.81
C GLU A 107 -6.56 -39.06 2.98
N GLN A 108 -6.04 -38.29 2.03
CA GLN A 108 -4.65 -37.84 2.08
C GLN A 108 -4.42 -36.85 3.22
N ALA A 109 -5.40 -35.98 3.50
CA ALA A 109 -5.36 -35.07 4.63
C ALA A 109 -5.33 -35.80 5.99
N ARG A 110 -6.12 -36.86 6.17
CA ARG A 110 -6.04 -37.71 7.38
C ARG A 110 -4.67 -38.39 7.49
N LYS A 111 -4.20 -39.01 6.40
CA LYS A 111 -2.91 -39.71 6.38
C LYS A 111 -1.74 -38.80 6.70
N ASP A 112 -1.77 -37.56 6.19
CA ASP A 112 -0.72 -36.58 6.39
C ASP A 112 -0.89 -35.80 7.72
N GLY A 113 -1.90 -36.15 8.54
CA GLY A 113 -2.15 -35.52 9.83
C GLY A 113 -2.60 -34.06 9.72
N LEU A 114 -3.18 -33.67 8.58
CA LEU A 114 -3.73 -32.33 8.32
C LEU A 114 -5.14 -32.17 8.93
N ILE A 115 -5.72 -33.24 9.44
CA ILE A 115 -7.01 -33.27 10.14
C ILE A 115 -6.74 -33.91 11.50
N GLU A 116 -7.15 -33.23 12.58
CA GLU A 116 -7.23 -33.85 13.90
C GLU A 116 -8.38 -34.86 13.85
N GLU A 117 -8.10 -36.14 14.07
CA GLU A 117 -9.16 -37.12 14.30
C GLU A 117 -9.82 -36.72 15.61
N ASP A 118 -11.06 -36.21 15.55
CA ASP A 118 -11.88 -36.08 16.74
C ASP A 118 -11.98 -37.49 17.35
N ASP A 119 -11.33 -37.70 18.49
CA ASP A 119 -11.52 -38.87 19.34
C ASP A 119 -12.99 -38.86 19.82
N GLU A 120 -13.91 -39.34 19.00
CA GLU A 120 -15.25 -39.75 19.44
C GLU A 120 -15.10 -41.00 20.31
N ASP A 121 -14.92 -40.80 21.62
CA ASP A 121 -15.18 -41.86 22.60
C ASP A 121 -16.70 -42.02 22.79
N TYR A 122 -17.11 -43.28 22.74
CA TYR A 122 -18.47 -43.77 22.51
C TYR A 122 -19.39 -43.67 23.76
N ASP A 123 -20.67 -43.37 23.51
CA ASP A 123 -21.85 -44.12 24.01
C ASP A 123 -22.23 -44.09 25.51
N GLU A 124 -23.35 -43.42 25.85
CA GLU A 124 -24.23 -43.92 26.92
C GLU A 124 -25.73 -43.58 26.63
N GLU A 125 -26.50 -44.67 26.54
CA GLU A 125 -27.95 -44.87 26.35
C GLU A 125 -28.96 -43.72 26.64
N LEU A 126 -30.00 -43.67 25.78
CA LEU A 126 -31.23 -42.87 25.82
C LEU A 126 -31.95 -42.80 27.18
N PRO A 127 -32.77 -41.76 27.38
CA PRO A 127 -34.20 -42.06 27.51
C PRO A 127 -35.08 -41.20 26.62
N TYR A 128 -36.00 -41.87 25.90
CA TYR A 128 -37.17 -41.23 25.32
C TYR A 128 -38.09 -40.77 26.46
N GLN A 129 -38.44 -39.49 26.47
CA GLN A 129 -39.58 -38.94 27.22
C GLN A 129 -40.64 -38.43 26.26
#